data_AF-A0A3C2BBU4-F1
#
_entry.id   AF-A0A3C2BBU4-F1
#
_cell.length_a   1.000
_cell.length_b   1.000
_cell.length_c   1.000
_cell.angle_alpha   90.00
_cell.angle_beta   90.00
_cell.angle_gamma   90.00
#
_symmetry.space_group_name_H-M   'P 1'
#
loop_
_entity.id
_entity.type
_entity.pdbx_description
1 polymer ?
#
loop_
_entity_poly.entity_id
_entity_poly.type
_entity_poly.pdbx_seq_one_letter_code
_entity_poly.pdbx_strand_id
1 'polypeptide(L)'
;HYQTMLVEKMERIYMLDSLTGLYTRSGGFNLLNNLFRKAVDENLPVNTVLVDLDKLKYINDTFGHNAGDNAIYVMAEALKKCSP
;
A
#
# COMPACT_ATOMS: atom_id res chain seq x y z
N HIS A 1 -13.27 -13.86 23.99
CA HIS A 1 -12.48 -14.81 23.19
C HIS A 1 -12.96 -14.88 21.74
N TYR A 2 -14.22 -15.21 21.46
CA TYR A 2 -14.75 -15.24 20.08
C TYR A 2 -14.81 -13.84 19.43
N GLN A 3 -15.24 -12.81 20.17
CA GLN A 3 -15.17 -11.41 19.71
C GLN A 3 -13.74 -10.94 19.43
N THR A 4 -12.79 -11.32 20.29
CA THR A 4 -11.36 -10.97 20.14
C THR A 4 -10.77 -11.58 18.86
N MET A 5 -11.10 -12.83 18.55
CA MET A 5 -10.70 -13.52 17.31
C MET A 5 -11.33 -12.92 16.05
N LEU A 6 -12.54 -12.37 16.14
CA LEU A 6 -13.22 -11.71 15.03
C LEU A 6 -12.60 -10.35 14.70
N VAL A 7 -12.17 -9.61 15.72
CA VAL A 7 -11.46 -8.33 15.56
C VAL A 7 -10.08 -8.54 14.93
N GLU A 8 -9.29 -9.52 15.41
CA GLU A 8 -7.99 -9.87 14.79
C GLU A 8 -8.12 -10.42 13.35
N LYS A 9 -9.30 -10.93 13.00
CA LYS A 9 -9.63 -11.35 11.65
C LYS A 9 -9.97 -10.13 10.79
N MET A 10 -10.73 -9.16 11.31
CA MET A 10 -11.04 -7.89 10.64
C MET A 10 -9.81 -7.01 10.41
N GLU A 11 -8.89 -6.97 11.36
CA GLU A 11 -7.61 -6.23 11.23
C GLU A 11 -6.65 -6.88 10.22
N ARG A 12 -6.77 -8.19 9.99
CA ARG A 12 -6.16 -8.90 8.86
C ARG A 12 -6.89 -8.66 7.52
N ILE A 13 -8.12 -8.17 7.53
CA ILE A 13 -9.01 -8.14 6.35
C ILE A 13 -8.83 -6.86 5.51
N TYR A 14 -8.34 -5.74 6.06
CA TYR A 14 -8.01 -4.57 5.23
C TYR A 14 -6.53 -4.56 4.83
N MET A 15 -6.14 -5.60 4.10
CA MET A 15 -4.81 -5.68 3.47
C MET A 15 -4.63 -4.66 2.37
N LEU A 16 -5.72 -4.25 1.71
CA LEU A 16 -5.70 -3.35 0.57
C LEU A 16 -6.39 -2.02 0.90
N ASP A 17 -5.80 -0.95 0.40
CA ASP A 17 -6.37 0.39 0.42
C ASP A 17 -7.52 0.48 -0.59
N SER A 18 -8.66 1.01 -0.18
CA SER A 18 -9.89 0.98 -0.98
C SER A 18 -9.86 1.91 -2.18
N LEU A 19 -9.06 2.98 -2.13
CA LEU A 19 -8.93 3.93 -3.23
C LEU A 19 -7.97 3.39 -4.30
N THR A 20 -6.84 2.84 -3.88
CA THR A 20 -5.72 2.51 -4.78
C THR A 20 -5.64 1.02 -5.13
N GLY A 21 -6.19 0.15 -4.29
CA GLY A 21 -5.98 -1.30 -4.36
C GLY A 21 -4.55 -1.73 -4.06
N LEU A 22 -3.67 -0.83 -3.60
CA LEU A 22 -2.35 -1.18 -3.08
C LEU A 22 -2.47 -1.74 -1.67
N TYR A 23 -1.41 -2.38 -1.18
CA TYR A 23 -1.39 -2.78 0.23
C TYR A 23 -1.49 -1.54 1.13
N THR A 24 -2.36 -1.60 2.14
CA THR A 24 -2.28 -0.67 3.26
C THR A 24 -0.91 -0.78 3.92
N ARG A 25 -0.49 0.24 4.66
CA ARG A 25 0.79 0.18 5.39
C ARG A 25 0.91 -1.12 6.20
N SER A 26 -0.10 -1.44 7.01
CA SER A 26 -0.12 -2.67 7.81
C SER A 26 -0.10 -3.93 6.96
N GLY A 27 -0.87 -3.98 5.87
CA GLY A 27 -0.86 -5.12 4.95
C GLY A 27 0.49 -5.33 4.26
N GLY A 28 1.12 -4.23 3.83
CA GLY A 28 2.40 -4.23 3.16
C GLY A 28 3.54 -4.67 4.08
N PHE A 29 3.60 -4.16 5.31
CA PHE A 29 4.61 -4.59 6.27
C PHE A 29 4.49 -6.08 6.64
N ASN A 30 3.27 -6.60 6.78
CA ASN A 30 3.06 -8.03 7.04
C ASN A 30 3.58 -8.90 5.88
N LEU A 31 3.33 -8.49 4.64
CA LEU A 31 3.85 -9.17 3.45
C LEU A 31 5.38 -9.07 3.36
N LEU A 32 5.91 -7.84 3.47
CA LEU A 32 7.33 -7.56 3.35
C LEU A 32 8.14 -8.29 4.42
N ASN A 33 7.68 -8.38 5.66
CA ASN A 33 8.39 -9.08 6.73
C ASN A 33 8.66 -10.56 6.38
N ASN A 34 7.70 -11.23 5.74
CA ASN A 34 7.88 -12.61 5.30
C ASN A 34 8.86 -12.72 4.12
N LEU A 35 8.76 -11.80 3.15
CA LEU A 35 9.65 -11.75 2.00
C LEU A 35 11.10 -11.44 2.40
N PHE A 36 11.30 -10.49 3.32
CA PHE A 36 12.63 -10.14 3.83
C PHE A 36 13.28 -11.30 4.58
N ARG A 37 12.55 -11.99 5.45
CA ARG A 37 13.08 -13.19 6.14
C ARG A 37 13.56 -14.23 5.15
N LYS A 38 12.73 -14.56 4.16
CA LYS A 38 13.10 -15.48 3.09
C LYS A 38 14.33 -15.01 2.32
N ALA A 39 14.39 -13.72 1.97
CA ALA A 39 15.53 -13.18 1.25
C ALA A 39 16.83 -13.24 2.07
N VAL A 40 16.77 -13.05 3.40
CA VAL A 40 17.94 -13.23 4.27
C VAL A 40 18.36 -14.70 4.31
N ASP A 41 17.42 -15.62 4.51
CA ASP A 41 17.69 -17.06 4.60
C ASP A 41 18.28 -17.62 3.30
N GLU A 42 17.83 -17.10 2.15
CA GLU A 42 18.27 -17.51 0.81
C GLU A 42 19.40 -16.62 0.24
N ASN A 43 19.88 -15.63 1.01
CA ASN A 43 20.89 -14.65 0.59
C ASN A 43 20.58 -13.95 -0.74
N LEU A 44 19.31 -13.56 -0.92
CA LEU A 44 18.81 -12.84 -2.10
C LEU A 44 18.93 -11.32 -1.92
N PRO A 45 19.30 -10.57 -2.96
CA PRO A 45 19.29 -9.11 -2.92
C PRO A 45 17.86 -8.58 -2.85
N VAL A 46 17.64 -7.53 -2.05
CA VAL A 46 16.35 -6.84 -1.93
C VAL A 46 16.53 -5.35 -2.18
N ASN A 47 15.64 -4.78 -3.00
CA ASN A 47 15.57 -3.35 -3.26
C ASN A 47 14.22 -2.80 -2.81
N THR A 48 14.23 -1.61 -2.20
CA THR A 48 13.01 -0.92 -1.76
C THR A 48 13.02 0.50 -2.32
N VAL A 49 11.88 0.95 -2.81
CA VAL A 49 11.69 2.32 -3.31
C VAL A 49 10.56 2.99 -2.52
N LEU A 50 10.82 4.21 -2.05
CA LEU A 50 9.80 5.08 -1.47
C LEU A 50 9.40 6.12 -2.50
N VAL A 51 8.10 6.34 -2.69
CA VAL A 51 7.56 7.26 -3.69
C VAL A 51 6.55 8.19 -3.03
N ASP A 52 6.58 9.46 -3.44
CA ASP A 52 5.64 10.50 -3.00
C ASP A 52 5.04 11.22 -4.22
N LEU A 53 3.80 11.70 -4.09
CA LEU A 53 3.11 12.42 -5.16
C LEU A 53 3.26 13.92 -4.95
N ASP A 54 4.18 14.52 -5.70
CA ASP A 54 4.46 15.96 -5.63
C ASP A 54 3.21 16.81 -5.89
N LYS A 55 3.03 17.86 -5.07
CA LYS A 55 1.98 18.88 -5.24
C LYS A 55 0.54 18.36 -5.19
N LEU A 56 0.28 17.22 -4.57
CA LEU A 56 -1.09 16.72 -4.38
C LEU A 56 -2.03 17.76 -3.72
N LYS A 57 -1.52 18.53 -2.75
CA LYS A 57 -2.29 19.61 -2.12
C LYS A 57 -2.73 20.68 -3.13
N TYR A 58 -1.86 21.07 -4.05
CA TYR A 58 -2.22 22.03 -5.10
C TYR A 58 -3.33 21.48 -6.01
N ILE A 59 -3.29 20.18 -6.34
CA ILE A 59 -4.36 19.53 -7.11
C ILE A 59 -5.69 19.58 -6.34
N ASN A 60 -5.66 19.24 -5.05
CA ASN A 60 -6.84 19.31 -4.19
C ASN A 60 -7.42 20.73 -4.11
N ASP A 61 -6.56 21.73 -3.87
CA ASP A 61 -6.98 23.12 -3.67
C ASP A 61 -7.49 23.76 -4.97
N THR A 62 -6.99 23.31 -6.13
CA THR A 62 -7.35 23.87 -7.46
C THR A 62 -8.53 23.16 -8.11
N PHE A 63 -8.61 21.83 -7.97
CA PHE A 63 -9.55 20.98 -8.73
C PHE A 63 -10.48 20.14 -7.83
N GLY A 64 -10.33 20.24 -6.51
CA GLY A 64 -11.15 19.53 -5.53
C GLY A 64 -10.62 18.13 -5.18
N HIS A 65 -11.11 17.58 -4.06
CA HIS A 65 -10.65 16.29 -3.53
C HIS A 65 -10.85 15.12 -4.48
N ASN A 66 -11.93 15.08 -5.25
CA ASN A 66 -12.16 14.02 -6.24
C ASN A 66 -11.04 13.96 -7.30
N ALA A 67 -10.48 15.12 -7.68
CA ALA A 67 -9.37 15.17 -8.62
C ALA A 67 -8.05 14.68 -7.99
N GLY A 68 -7.84 14.95 -6.70
CA GLY A 68 -6.74 14.38 -5.93
C GLY A 68 -6.83 12.88 -5.78
N ASP A 69 -8.02 12.36 -5.45
CA ASP A 69 -8.28 10.92 -5.37
C ASP A 69 -7.97 10.22 -6.69
N ASN A 70 -8.38 10.82 -7.81
CA ASN A 70 -8.05 10.32 -9.14
C ASN A 70 -6.53 10.36 -9.43
N ALA A 71 -5.82 11.41 -9.00
CA ALA A 71 -4.36 11.48 -9.14
C ALA A 71 -3.65 10.36 -8.35
N ILE A 72 -4.09 10.11 -7.11
CA ILE A 72 -3.59 9.02 -6.27
C ILE A 72 -3.87 7.66 -6.93
N TYR A 73 -5.08 7.46 -7.45
CA TYR A 73 -5.47 6.23 -8.15
C TYR A 73 -4.59 5.96 -9.38
N VAL A 74 -4.39 6.96 -10.25
CA VAL A 74 -3.55 6.82 -11.45
C VAL A 74 -2.09 6.50 -11.09
N MET A 75 -1.56 7.10 -10.03
CA MET A 75 -0.22 6.80 -9.55
C MET A 75 -0.11 5.34 -9.07
N ALA A 76 -1.10 4.85 -8.33
CA ALA A 76 -1.14 3.47 -7.90
C ALA A 76 -1.21 2.48 -9.07
N GLU A 77 -1.98 2.80 -10.11
CA GLU A 77 -2.04 2.01 -11.35
C GLU A 77 -0.68 1.98 -12.07
N ALA A 78 0.05 3.09 -12.10
CA ALA A 78 1.39 3.14 -12.68
C ALA A 78 2.37 2.25 -11.89
N LEU A 79 2.33 2.31 -10.55
CA LEU A 79 3.17 1.49 -9.67
C LEU A 79 2.89 -0.01 -9.85
N LYS A 80 1.62 -0.40 -9.96
CA LYS A 80 1.22 -1.79 -10.21
C LYS A 80 1.71 -2.32 -11.57
N LYS A 81 1.87 -1.45 -12.57
CA LYS A 81 2.37 -1.85 -13.89
C LYS A 81 3.88 -2.02 -13.95
N CYS A 82 4.63 -1.30 -13.10
CA CYS A 82 6.10 -1.37 -13.10
C CYS A 82 6.67 -2.34 -12.05
N SER A 83 5.85 -2.85 -11.14
CA SER A 83 6.22 -3.90 -10.17
C SER A 83 5.48 -5.20 -10.53
N PRO A 84 6.17 -6.24 -11.03
CA PRO A 84 5.57 -7.54 -11.28
C PRO A 84 5.16 -8.27 -9.99
#